data_AF-A0A1G1H2N2-F1
#
_entry.id   AF-A0A1G1H2N2-F1
#
_cell.length_a   1.000
_cell.length_b   1.000
_cell.length_c   1.000
_cell.angle_alpha   90.00
_cell.angle_beta   90.00
_cell.angle_gamma   90.00
#
_symmetry.space_group_name_H-M   'P 1'
#
loop_
_entity.id
_entity.type
_entity.pdbx_description
1 polymer ?
#
loop_
_entity_poly.entity_id
_entity_poly.type
_entity_poly.pdbx_seq_one_letter_code
_entity_poly.pdbx_strand_id
1 'polypeptide(L)'
;MDKEFEHTLTQMALRLDEVNRLVIKSMSITEGKDDEDFKKLLCEFMVLKKNIKLNLMDTCTSVVEITDKKAQGIIRKISSKWVFEVDKIIRSLEVHTGKELNIDELGEKEIDDLGSDLFYSWFSHYEYVKGLYEIGSLIVGISVPSALKEFVSEARTCFAFQQYNAVYSLCRTILEVGIRDICKRKGIIKTNKDNVINIEEYQDNISQLINKISTGALRKKIKHIYYHKTSFLIHGHKTTTSKEAKEMLQETLEIVQNVYSYNGF
;
A
#
# COMPACT_ATOMS: atom_id res chain seq x y z
N MET A 1 1.56 -17.16 3.84
CA MET A 1 2.78 -16.35 3.68
C MET A 1 3.89 -17.10 4.36
N ASP A 2 5.09 -17.10 3.78
CA ASP A 2 6.23 -17.69 4.46
C ASP A 2 6.52 -16.91 5.75
N LYS A 3 6.65 -17.61 6.88
CA LYS A 3 7.02 -16.97 8.15
C LYS A 3 8.40 -16.32 8.05
N GLU A 4 9.25 -16.84 7.17
CA GLU A 4 10.56 -16.27 6.86
C GLU A 4 10.43 -14.90 6.18
N PHE A 5 9.46 -14.73 5.28
CA PHE A 5 9.19 -13.46 4.61
C PHE A 5 8.67 -12.39 5.58
N GLU A 6 7.69 -12.74 6.43
CA GLU A 6 7.19 -11.83 7.48
C GLU A 6 8.33 -11.41 8.43
N HIS A 7 9.15 -12.37 8.86
CA HIS A 7 10.28 -12.10 9.75
C HIS A 7 11.30 -11.15 9.11
N THR A 8 11.66 -11.40 7.86
CA THR A 8 12.62 -10.58 7.10
C THR A 8 12.12 -9.15 6.95
N LEU A 9 10.87 -8.96 6.48
CA LEU A 9 10.26 -7.63 6.35
C LEU A 9 10.17 -6.91 7.70
N THR A 10 9.84 -7.64 8.77
CA THR A 10 9.78 -7.07 10.12
C THR A 10 11.14 -6.55 10.57
N GLN A 11 12.21 -7.33 10.41
CA GLN A 11 13.57 -6.90 10.76
C GLN A 11 14.02 -5.69 9.92
N MET A 12 13.77 -5.70 8.62
CA MET A 12 14.10 -4.57 7.74
C MET A 12 13.36 -3.30 8.14
N ALA A 13 12.07 -3.39 8.46
CA ALA A 13 11.28 -2.24 8.89
C ALA A 13 11.78 -1.66 10.21
N LEU A 14 12.05 -2.52 11.20
CA LEU A 14 12.57 -2.08 12.50
C LEU A 14 13.96 -1.44 12.37
N ARG A 15 14.82 -2.03 11.53
CA ARG A 15 16.14 -1.46 11.21
C ARG A 15 16.02 -0.12 10.49
N LEU A 16 15.08 0.04 9.56
CA LEU A 16 14.85 1.32 8.88
C LEU A 16 14.47 2.43 9.88
N ASP A 17 13.61 2.14 10.86
CA ASP A 17 13.26 3.12 11.91
C ASP A 17 14.44 3.45 12.83
N GLU A 18 15.30 2.48 13.12
CA GLU A 18 16.54 2.71 13.86
C GLU A 18 17.50 3.61 13.07
N VAL A 19 17.79 3.27 11.81
CA VAL A 19 18.68 4.05 10.93
C VAL A 19 18.11 5.47 10.75
N ASN A 20 16.80 5.62 10.58
CA ASN A 20 16.15 6.93 10.52
C ASN A 20 16.48 7.80 11.75
N ARG A 21 16.45 7.23 12.97
CA ARG A 21 16.82 7.95 14.20
C ARG A 21 18.31 8.25 14.27
N LEU A 22 19.15 7.31 13.84
CA LEU A 22 20.61 7.47 13.83
C LEU A 22 21.03 8.61 12.90
N VAL A 23 20.44 8.70 11.69
CA VAL A 23 20.71 9.80 10.73
C VAL A 23 20.36 11.16 11.35
N ILE A 24 19.18 11.28 11.96
CA ILE A 24 18.73 12.53 12.62
C ILE A 24 19.69 12.90 13.76
N LYS A 25 20.10 11.90 14.55
CA LYS A 25 21.03 12.10 15.67
C LYS A 25 22.41 12.52 15.17
N SER A 26 22.96 11.88 14.12
CA SER A 26 24.24 12.27 13.54
C SER A 26 24.20 13.71 13.05
N MET A 27 23.14 14.11 12.34
CA MET A 27 22.98 15.49 11.84
C MET A 27 22.94 16.53 12.97
N SER A 28 22.39 16.17 14.14
CA SER A 28 22.30 17.06 15.30
C SER A 28 23.62 17.20 16.07
N ILE A 29 24.57 16.27 15.88
CA ILE A 29 25.85 16.22 16.60
C ILE A 29 27.00 16.76 15.73
N THR A 30 26.88 16.68 14.41
CA THR A 30 27.93 17.06 13.47
C THR A 30 27.82 18.53 13.04
N GLU A 31 28.20 19.45 13.92
CA GLU A 31 28.78 20.74 13.50
C GLU A 31 30.25 20.56 13.05
N GLY A 32 30.53 19.54 12.21
CA GLY A 32 31.83 19.40 11.52
C GLY A 32 32.76 18.26 11.94
N LYS A 33 32.26 17.03 12.17
CA LYS A 33 33.12 15.83 12.20
C LYS A 33 32.55 14.67 11.38
N ASP A 34 33.45 14.05 10.62
CA ASP A 34 33.34 12.94 9.65
C ASP A 34 31.99 12.65 8.99
N ASP A 35 31.94 13.02 7.71
CA ASP A 35 30.88 12.87 6.73
C ASP A 35 30.63 11.40 6.31
N GLU A 36 31.58 10.49 6.56
CA GLU A 36 31.54 9.11 6.06
C GLU A 36 30.49 8.24 6.77
N ASP A 37 30.39 8.33 8.10
CA ASP A 37 29.38 7.59 8.87
C ASP A 37 27.95 8.07 8.55
N PHE A 38 27.77 9.37 8.38
CA PHE A 38 26.50 9.95 7.96
C PHE A 38 26.09 9.47 6.56
N LYS A 39 27.01 9.52 5.59
CA LYS A 39 26.80 8.99 4.23
C LYS A 39 26.46 7.51 4.24
N LYS A 40 27.14 6.72 5.08
CA LYS A 40 26.87 5.29 5.23
C LYS A 40 25.46 5.03 5.75
N LEU A 41 25.03 5.77 6.78
CA LEU A 41 23.67 5.68 7.34
C LEU A 41 22.61 6.12 6.32
N LEU A 42 22.87 7.16 5.52
CA LEU A 42 21.99 7.57 4.43
C LEU A 42 21.86 6.49 3.36
N CYS A 43 22.97 5.92 2.90
CA CYS A 43 22.97 4.81 1.95
C CYS A 43 22.20 3.60 2.51
N GLU A 44 22.45 3.22 3.76
CA GLU A 44 21.75 2.12 4.42
C GLU A 44 20.23 2.39 4.47
N PHE A 45 19.82 3.61 4.84
CA PHE A 45 18.41 4.00 4.84
C PHE A 45 17.77 3.85 3.45
N MET A 46 18.44 4.36 2.41
CA MET A 46 17.96 4.27 1.03
C MET A 46 17.83 2.82 0.56
N VAL A 47 18.85 2.00 0.80
CA VAL A 47 18.86 0.58 0.43
C VAL A 47 17.78 -0.19 1.17
N LEU A 48 17.61 0.02 2.47
CA LEU A 48 16.55 -0.63 3.25
C LEU A 48 15.15 -0.25 2.76
N LYS A 49 14.91 1.05 2.54
CA LYS A 49 13.62 1.54 2.03
C LYS A 49 13.31 0.94 0.65
N LYS A 50 14.30 0.88 -0.23
CA LYS A 50 14.18 0.29 -1.57
C LYS A 50 13.90 -1.21 -1.50
N ASN A 51 14.68 -1.95 -0.72
CA ASN A 51 14.52 -3.39 -0.57
C ASN A 51 13.15 -3.75 0.03
N ILE A 52 12.65 -2.98 1.01
CA ILE A 52 11.30 -3.18 1.52
C ILE A 52 10.28 -3.02 0.38
N LYS A 53 10.38 -1.95 -0.42
CA LYS A 53 9.47 -1.75 -1.55
C LYS A 53 9.55 -2.87 -2.58
N LEU A 54 10.75 -3.33 -2.95
CA LEU A 54 10.94 -4.46 -3.85
C LEU A 54 10.28 -5.74 -3.32
N ASN A 55 10.40 -6.02 -2.03
CA ASN A 55 9.74 -7.17 -1.40
C ASN A 55 8.20 -7.02 -1.39
N LEU A 56 7.68 -5.80 -1.33
CA LEU A 56 6.23 -5.56 -1.44
C LEU A 56 5.73 -5.67 -2.88
N MET A 57 6.59 -5.44 -3.87
CA MET A 57 6.22 -5.46 -5.29
C MET A 57 5.80 -6.82 -5.81
N ASP A 58 6.39 -7.89 -5.27
CA ASP A 58 6.16 -9.25 -5.75
C ASP A 58 4.65 -9.50 -5.95
N THR A 59 4.28 -10.08 -7.09
CA THR A 59 2.89 -10.30 -7.47
C THR A 59 2.21 -11.25 -6.48
N CYS A 60 2.98 -12.09 -5.80
CA CYS A 60 2.50 -12.95 -4.71
C CYS A 60 2.22 -12.19 -3.39
N THR A 61 2.67 -10.94 -3.22
CA THR A 61 2.60 -10.18 -1.96
C THR A 61 1.62 -9.00 -2.02
N SER A 62 0.52 -9.13 -2.75
CA SER A 62 -0.55 -8.11 -2.85
C SER A 62 -1.13 -7.73 -1.48
N VAL A 63 -1.14 -8.66 -0.53
CA VAL A 63 -1.48 -8.45 0.87
C VAL A 63 -0.35 -8.97 1.75
N VAL A 64 0.13 -8.13 2.65
CA VAL A 64 1.19 -8.45 3.61
C VAL A 64 0.62 -8.44 5.03
N GLU A 65 0.77 -9.57 5.72
CA GLU A 65 0.32 -9.78 7.09
C GLU A 65 1.53 -9.59 8.00
N ILE A 66 1.55 -8.51 8.79
CA ILE A 66 2.64 -8.18 9.73
C ILE A 66 2.07 -8.08 11.13
N THR A 67 2.46 -9.00 12.00
CA THR A 67 1.98 -9.07 13.39
C THR A 67 2.57 -7.98 14.29
N ASP A 68 3.84 -7.61 14.08
CA ASP A 68 4.48 -6.52 14.84
C ASP A 68 3.88 -5.15 14.45
N LYS A 69 3.18 -4.51 15.39
CA LYS A 69 2.49 -3.24 15.16
C LYS A 69 3.43 -2.10 14.77
N LYS A 70 4.66 -2.10 15.26
CA LYS A 70 5.65 -1.05 14.97
C LYS A 70 6.16 -1.21 13.55
N ALA A 71 6.58 -2.43 13.17
CA ALA A 71 7.00 -2.77 11.81
C ALA A 71 5.88 -2.53 10.81
N GLN A 72 4.66 -2.97 11.12
CA GLN A 72 3.46 -2.68 10.33
C GLN A 72 3.30 -1.18 10.10
N GLY A 73 3.37 -0.38 11.16
CA GLY A 73 3.28 1.08 11.07
C GLY A 73 4.32 1.67 10.12
N ILE A 74 5.57 1.19 10.15
CA ILE A 74 6.69 1.63 9.31
C ILE A 74 6.48 1.25 7.85
N ILE A 75 6.14 -0.01 7.56
CA ILE A 75 5.90 -0.51 6.21
C ILE A 75 4.72 0.22 5.57
N ARG A 76 3.67 0.53 6.36
CA ARG A 76 2.56 1.37 5.90
C ARG A 76 3.04 2.77 5.49
N LYS A 77 3.93 3.41 6.24
CA LYS A 77 4.49 4.73 5.84
C LYS A 77 5.14 4.67 4.46
N ILE A 78 5.92 3.61 4.22
CA ILE A 78 6.62 3.37 2.96
C ILE A 78 5.63 3.20 1.81
N SER A 79 4.52 2.49 2.05
CA SER A 79 3.47 2.28 1.03
C SER A 79 2.60 3.53 0.81
N SER A 80 2.37 4.37 1.82
CA SER A 80 1.40 5.47 1.80
C SER A 80 1.97 6.84 1.40
N LYS A 81 3.09 6.89 0.64
CA LYS A 81 3.82 8.15 0.30
C LYS A 81 4.19 9.01 1.52
N TRP A 82 4.23 8.46 2.72
CA TRP A 82 4.55 9.27 3.89
C TRP A 82 6.06 9.52 3.94
N VAL A 83 6.42 10.78 4.20
CA VAL A 83 7.80 11.27 4.12
C VAL A 83 8.47 11.05 5.48
N PHE A 84 9.52 10.24 5.53
CA PHE A 84 10.37 10.13 6.71
C PHE A 84 11.15 11.43 6.92
N GLU A 85 11.60 11.71 8.15
CA GLU A 85 12.44 12.89 8.39
C GLU A 85 13.74 12.83 7.57
N VAL A 86 14.32 11.63 7.40
CA VAL A 86 15.46 11.42 6.52
C VAL A 86 15.14 11.74 5.05
N ASP A 87 13.92 11.48 4.58
CA ASP A 87 13.53 11.85 3.21
C ASP A 87 13.58 13.38 3.00
N LYS A 88 13.30 14.18 4.04
CA LYS A 88 13.44 15.64 3.97
C LYS A 88 14.91 16.06 3.89
N ILE A 89 15.78 15.40 4.65
CA ILE A 89 17.22 15.64 4.64
C ILE A 89 17.78 15.33 3.24
N ILE A 90 17.40 14.19 2.66
CA ILE A 90 17.87 13.81 1.33
C ILE A 90 17.41 14.83 0.28
N ARG A 91 16.14 15.25 0.30
CA ARG A 91 15.64 16.31 -0.61
C ARG A 91 16.41 17.62 -0.46
N SER A 92 16.76 18.00 0.77
CA SER A 92 17.60 19.18 1.00
C SER A 92 18.99 19.02 0.39
N LEU A 93 19.60 17.83 0.49
CA LEU A 93 20.89 17.54 -0.15
C LEU A 93 20.81 17.55 -1.68
N GLU A 94 19.73 17.02 -2.28
CA GLU A 94 19.51 17.05 -3.74
C GLU A 94 19.46 18.49 -4.26
N VAL A 95 18.73 19.37 -3.59
CA VAL A 95 18.63 20.80 -3.94
C VAL A 95 19.99 21.50 -3.86
N HIS A 96 20.81 21.18 -2.85
CA HIS A 96 22.12 21.82 -2.66
C HIS A 96 23.21 21.26 -3.58
N THR A 97 23.12 19.99 -3.98
CA THR A 97 24.15 19.31 -4.78
C THR A 97 23.83 19.25 -6.27
N GLY A 98 22.57 19.50 -6.66
CA GLY A 98 22.09 19.37 -8.03
C GLY A 98 22.07 17.93 -8.57
N LYS A 99 22.27 16.93 -7.69
CA LYS A 99 22.21 15.51 -8.03
C LYS A 99 20.89 14.93 -7.53
N GLU A 100 20.08 14.38 -8.44
CA GLU A 100 18.93 13.56 -8.07
C GLU A 100 19.42 12.22 -7.50
N LEU A 101 19.00 11.90 -6.29
CA LEU A 101 19.36 10.66 -5.60
C LEU A 101 18.33 9.54 -5.83
N ASN A 102 17.26 9.82 -6.60
CA ASN A 102 16.30 8.86 -7.16
C ASN A 102 15.84 7.77 -6.16
N ILE A 103 15.54 8.20 -4.94
CA ILE A 103 15.21 7.33 -3.79
C ILE A 103 13.96 6.49 -4.04
N ASP A 104 13.05 7.01 -4.87
CA ASP A 104 11.75 6.42 -5.17
C ASP A 104 11.66 5.92 -6.63
N GLU A 105 12.79 5.59 -7.27
CA GLU A 105 12.82 5.04 -8.64
C GLU A 105 13.67 3.76 -8.73
N LEU A 106 13.35 2.92 -9.72
CA LEU A 106 14.11 1.71 -10.05
C LEU A 106 15.19 2.04 -11.10
N GLY A 107 16.36 1.41 -11.00
CA GLY A 107 17.42 1.53 -12.00
C GLY A 107 17.21 0.57 -13.18
N GLU A 108 17.81 0.86 -14.33
CA GLU A 108 17.64 0.07 -15.57
C GLU A 108 17.89 -1.44 -15.36
N LYS A 109 18.98 -1.80 -14.68
CA LYS A 109 19.33 -3.21 -14.42
C LYS A 109 18.27 -3.95 -13.58
N GLU A 110 17.70 -3.30 -12.58
CA GLU A 110 16.67 -3.90 -11.73
C GLU A 110 15.38 -4.12 -12.51
N ILE A 111 15.12 -3.27 -13.49
CA ILE A 111 13.94 -3.35 -14.35
C ILE A 111 14.09 -4.47 -15.39
N ASP A 112 15.29 -4.68 -15.91
CA ASP A 112 15.60 -5.81 -16.78
C ASP A 112 15.49 -7.14 -16.01
N ASP A 113 16.05 -7.19 -14.79
CA ASP A 113 15.98 -8.39 -13.93
C ASP A 113 14.53 -8.75 -13.59
N LEU A 114 13.68 -7.75 -13.26
CA LEU A 114 12.26 -7.94 -12.95
C LEU A 114 11.38 -8.20 -14.20
N GLY A 115 11.86 -7.82 -15.38
CA GLY A 115 11.08 -7.77 -16.62
C GLY A 115 11.33 -8.92 -17.61
N SER A 116 12.47 -9.61 -17.46
CA SER A 116 12.98 -10.58 -18.44
C SER A 116 12.03 -11.76 -18.73
N ASP A 117 11.14 -12.10 -17.80
CA ASP A 117 10.26 -13.27 -17.92
C ASP A 117 8.82 -12.98 -18.39
N LEU A 118 8.39 -11.71 -18.54
CA LEU A 118 6.95 -11.41 -18.48
C LEU A 118 6.23 -10.83 -19.72
N PHE A 119 6.86 -10.38 -20.82
CA PHE A 119 6.06 -9.77 -21.91
C PHE A 119 6.58 -9.93 -23.36
N TYR A 120 5.62 -10.14 -24.28
CA TYR A 120 5.77 -9.98 -25.74
C TYR A 120 5.51 -8.52 -26.18
N SER A 121 5.98 -8.19 -27.40
CA SER A 121 6.19 -6.90 -28.10
C SER A 121 5.16 -5.75 -28.02
N TRP A 122 4.08 -5.84 -27.25
CA TRP A 122 3.01 -4.82 -27.21
C TRP A 122 2.94 -4.04 -25.89
N PHE A 123 3.68 -4.46 -24.86
CA PHE A 123 3.74 -3.79 -23.56
C PHE A 123 5.15 -3.88 -22.97
N SER A 124 5.72 -2.76 -22.50
CA SER A 124 7.08 -2.75 -21.97
C SER A 124 7.11 -3.31 -20.56
N HIS A 125 8.02 -4.25 -20.29
CA HIS A 125 8.29 -4.77 -18.95
C HIS A 125 8.61 -3.64 -17.96
N TYR A 126 9.22 -2.56 -18.43
CA TYR A 126 9.51 -1.36 -17.65
C TYR A 126 8.24 -0.73 -17.06
N GLU A 127 7.21 -0.54 -17.88
CA GLU A 127 5.96 0.11 -17.46
C GLU A 127 5.20 -0.77 -16.46
N TYR A 128 5.23 -2.09 -16.66
CA TYR A 128 4.63 -3.07 -15.75
C TYR A 128 5.28 -3.02 -14.36
N VAL A 129 6.60 -3.14 -14.30
CA VAL A 129 7.38 -3.16 -13.06
C VAL A 129 7.24 -1.82 -12.33
N LYS A 130 7.36 -0.69 -13.05
CA LYS A 130 7.15 0.64 -12.48
C LYS A 130 5.74 0.78 -11.89
N GLY A 131 4.70 0.31 -12.59
CA GLY A 131 3.32 0.34 -12.11
C GLY A 131 3.12 -0.43 -10.79
N LEU A 132 3.72 -1.62 -10.67
CA LEU A 132 3.66 -2.42 -9.44
C LEU A 132 4.39 -1.77 -8.25
N TYR A 133 5.54 -1.12 -8.51
CA TYR A 133 6.31 -0.40 -7.50
C TYR A 133 5.55 0.80 -6.95
N GLU A 134 4.78 1.46 -7.80
CA GLU A 134 4.12 2.72 -7.48
C GLU A 134 2.89 2.59 -6.58
N ILE A 135 2.15 1.49 -6.65
CA ILE A 135 0.89 1.31 -5.88
C ILE A 135 1.14 0.85 -4.45
N GLY A 136 2.16 0.01 -4.23
CA GLY A 136 2.36 -0.68 -2.96
C GLY A 136 1.39 -1.84 -2.72
N SER A 137 1.24 -2.25 -1.46
CA SER A 137 0.50 -3.46 -1.05
C SER A 137 -0.43 -3.20 0.12
N LEU A 138 -1.43 -4.06 0.31
CA LEU A 138 -2.31 -3.98 1.48
C LEU A 138 -1.59 -4.53 2.71
N ILE A 139 -1.34 -3.71 3.74
CA ILE A 139 -0.59 -4.12 4.93
C ILE A 139 -1.51 -4.20 6.16
N VAL A 140 -1.75 -5.41 6.65
CA VAL A 140 -2.74 -5.73 7.70
C VAL A 140 -2.11 -6.53 8.84
N GLY A 141 -2.74 -6.54 10.01
CA GLY A 141 -2.21 -7.18 11.23
C GLY A 141 -2.72 -8.60 11.43
N ILE A 142 -3.68 -8.99 10.58
CA ILE A 142 -4.39 -10.24 10.65
C ILE A 142 -4.57 -10.84 9.26
N SER A 143 -4.94 -12.12 9.24
CA SER A 143 -5.37 -12.78 8.02
C SER A 143 -6.63 -12.13 7.44
N VAL A 144 -6.65 -11.98 6.11
CA VAL A 144 -7.81 -11.48 5.37
C VAL A 144 -8.41 -12.56 4.48
N PRO A 145 -9.69 -12.44 4.07
CA PRO A 145 -10.31 -13.38 3.13
C PRO A 145 -9.55 -13.48 1.80
N SER A 146 -9.55 -14.67 1.18
CA SER A 146 -8.90 -14.90 -0.12
C SER A 146 -9.40 -13.93 -1.19
N ALA A 147 -10.72 -13.69 -1.23
CA ALA A 147 -11.33 -12.73 -2.13
C ALA A 147 -10.72 -11.32 -2.00
N LEU A 148 -10.38 -10.86 -0.79
CA LEU A 148 -9.73 -9.57 -0.62
C LEU A 148 -8.32 -9.56 -1.22
N LYS A 149 -7.57 -10.66 -1.05
CA LYS A 149 -6.22 -10.82 -1.64
C LYS A 149 -6.27 -10.83 -3.17
N GLU A 150 -7.24 -11.56 -3.72
CA GLU A 150 -7.49 -11.66 -5.15
C GLU A 150 -7.82 -10.29 -5.75
N PHE A 151 -8.78 -9.55 -5.18
CA PHE A 151 -9.15 -8.24 -5.71
C PHE A 151 -8.02 -7.20 -5.59
N VAL A 152 -7.22 -7.22 -4.53
CA VAL A 152 -6.04 -6.34 -4.42
C VAL A 152 -4.99 -6.71 -5.46
N SER A 153 -4.74 -8.01 -5.66
CA SER A 153 -3.81 -8.48 -6.69
C SER A 153 -4.27 -8.08 -8.09
N GLU A 154 -5.56 -8.26 -8.37
CA GLU A 154 -6.18 -7.88 -9.64
C GLU A 154 -6.09 -6.37 -9.86
N ALA A 155 -6.37 -5.55 -8.85
CA ALA A 155 -6.28 -4.09 -8.97
C ALA A 155 -4.86 -3.61 -9.27
N ARG A 156 -3.84 -4.21 -8.61
CA ARG A 156 -2.42 -3.93 -8.89
C ARG A 156 -2.06 -4.32 -10.33
N THR A 157 -2.53 -5.49 -10.77
CA THR A 157 -2.31 -6.01 -12.13
C THR A 157 -2.98 -5.12 -13.18
N CYS A 158 -4.25 -4.77 -13.00
CA CYS A 158 -4.97 -3.86 -13.89
C CYS A 158 -4.27 -2.52 -14.01
N PHE A 159 -3.76 -1.95 -12.92
CA PHE A 159 -3.02 -0.71 -12.99
C PHE A 159 -1.70 -0.85 -13.75
N ALA A 160 -0.94 -1.92 -13.48
CA ALA A 160 0.31 -2.21 -14.19
C ALA A 160 0.08 -2.39 -15.69
N PHE A 161 -1.08 -2.91 -16.09
CA PHE A 161 -1.56 -3.00 -17.47
C PHE A 161 -2.30 -1.77 -17.99
N GLN A 162 -2.26 -0.65 -17.27
CA GLN A 162 -2.89 0.62 -17.65
C GLN A 162 -4.43 0.56 -17.81
N GLN A 163 -5.09 -0.45 -17.21
CA GLN A 163 -6.55 -0.61 -17.18
C GLN A 163 -7.19 0.24 -16.07
N TYR A 164 -6.99 1.56 -16.12
CA TYR A 164 -7.32 2.50 -15.04
C TYR A 164 -8.80 2.53 -14.64
N ASN A 165 -9.72 2.31 -15.59
CA ASN A 165 -11.15 2.24 -15.27
C ASN A 165 -11.51 0.97 -14.48
N ALA A 166 -10.83 -0.16 -14.75
CA ALA A 166 -11.01 -1.39 -13.99
C ALA A 166 -10.51 -1.22 -12.56
N VAL A 167 -9.38 -0.53 -12.35
CA VAL A 167 -8.84 -0.19 -11.03
C VAL A 167 -9.88 0.50 -10.15
N TYR A 168 -10.61 1.47 -10.68
CA TYR A 168 -11.66 2.19 -9.94
C TYR A 168 -12.81 1.27 -9.50
N SER A 169 -13.22 0.35 -10.36
CA SER A 169 -14.27 -0.63 -10.04
C SER A 169 -13.78 -1.58 -8.95
N LEU A 170 -12.54 -2.06 -9.06
CA LEU A 170 -11.91 -2.92 -8.06
C LEU A 170 -11.69 -2.21 -6.71
N CYS A 171 -11.39 -0.90 -6.70
CA CYS A 171 -11.29 -0.12 -5.46
C CYS A 171 -12.58 -0.19 -4.63
N ARG A 172 -13.73 -0.09 -5.29
CA ARG A 172 -15.02 -0.24 -4.63
C ARG A 172 -15.20 -1.66 -4.09
N THR A 173 -14.90 -2.67 -4.88
CA THR A 173 -15.00 -4.08 -4.46
C THR A 173 -14.10 -4.38 -3.26
N ILE A 174 -12.84 -3.94 -3.29
CA ILE A 174 -11.87 -4.06 -2.19
C ILE A 174 -12.43 -3.44 -0.90
N LEU A 175 -13.00 -2.24 -1.01
CA LEU A 175 -13.61 -1.54 0.13
C LEU A 175 -14.82 -2.31 0.68
N GLU A 176 -15.72 -2.78 -0.18
CA GLU A 176 -16.90 -3.57 0.22
C GLU A 176 -16.53 -4.89 0.90
N VAL A 177 -15.57 -5.63 0.34
CA VAL A 177 -15.09 -6.89 0.91
C VAL A 177 -14.43 -6.65 2.26
N GLY A 178 -13.60 -5.61 2.40
CA GLY A 178 -12.98 -5.23 3.67
C GLY A 178 -14.02 -4.87 4.75
N ILE A 179 -15.03 -4.06 4.40
CA ILE A 179 -16.14 -3.71 5.32
C ILE A 179 -16.90 -4.96 5.74
N ARG A 180 -17.27 -5.81 4.79
CA ARG A 180 -18.04 -7.05 5.06
C ARG A 180 -17.25 -8.02 5.93
N ASP A 181 -15.95 -8.16 5.72
CA ASP A 181 -15.11 -9.01 6.56
C ASP A 181 -15.13 -8.54 8.02
N ILE A 182 -14.91 -7.25 8.28
CA ILE A 182 -14.98 -6.69 9.64
C ILE A 182 -16.38 -6.87 10.24
N CYS A 183 -17.44 -6.64 9.47
CA CYS A 183 -18.80 -6.88 9.93
C CYS A 183 -19.05 -8.35 10.29
N LYS A 184 -18.52 -9.31 9.54
CA LYS A 184 -18.59 -10.75 9.85
C LYS A 184 -17.84 -11.06 11.14
N ARG A 185 -16.61 -10.56 11.31
CA ARG A 185 -15.80 -10.76 12.53
C ARG A 185 -16.47 -10.18 13.78
N LYS A 186 -17.18 -9.07 13.63
CA LYS A 186 -17.96 -8.44 14.71
C LYS A 186 -19.32 -9.11 14.97
N GLY A 187 -19.68 -10.14 14.21
CA GLY A 187 -20.99 -10.80 14.32
C GLY A 187 -22.17 -9.93 13.86
N ILE A 188 -21.92 -8.81 13.18
CA ILE A 188 -22.97 -7.94 12.59
C ILE A 188 -23.63 -8.66 11.41
N ILE A 189 -22.80 -9.31 10.60
CA ILE A 189 -23.23 -10.18 9.50
C ILE A 189 -23.15 -11.61 10.01
N LYS A 190 -24.26 -12.34 9.94
CA LYS A 190 -24.26 -13.78 10.20
C LYS A 190 -23.50 -14.49 9.07
N THR A 191 -22.61 -15.40 9.44
CA THR A 191 -21.95 -16.27 8.47
C THR A 191 -22.93 -17.41 8.20
N ASN A 192 -23.62 -17.38 7.06
CA ASN A 192 -24.51 -18.48 6.70
C ASN A 192 -23.64 -19.74 6.50
N LYS A 193 -24.03 -20.84 7.17
CA LYS A 193 -23.38 -22.15 7.02
C LYS A 193 -23.68 -22.79 5.67
N ASP A 194 -24.75 -22.34 5.01
CA ASP A 194 -25.18 -22.81 3.71
C ASP A 194 -24.75 -21.81 2.63
N ASN A 195 -24.29 -22.32 1.48
CA ASN A 195 -23.84 -21.54 0.31
C ASN A 195 -24.95 -20.68 -0.35
N VAL A 196 -26.08 -20.49 0.32
CA VAL A 196 -27.21 -19.68 -0.13
C VAL A 196 -27.19 -18.36 0.64
N ILE A 197 -26.79 -17.30 -0.06
CA ILE A 197 -26.91 -15.93 0.45
C ILE A 197 -28.34 -15.49 0.16
N ASN A 198 -29.19 -15.48 1.18
CA ASN A 198 -30.51 -14.91 1.04
C ASN A 198 -30.37 -13.38 1.02
N ILE A 199 -30.56 -12.77 -0.15
CA ILE A 199 -30.43 -11.32 -0.36
C ILE A 199 -31.40 -10.56 0.56
N GLU A 200 -32.51 -11.17 0.95
CA GLU A 200 -33.54 -10.61 1.84
C GLU A 200 -33.09 -10.54 3.32
N GLU A 201 -32.13 -11.36 3.74
CA GLU A 201 -31.57 -11.34 5.11
C GLU A 201 -30.57 -10.18 5.33
N TYR A 202 -30.00 -9.65 4.24
CA TYR A 202 -29.13 -8.48 4.28
C TYR A 202 -29.96 -7.18 4.28
N GLN A 203 -30.62 -6.92 5.41
CA GLN A 203 -31.36 -5.66 5.59
C GLN A 203 -30.44 -4.43 5.64
N ASP A 204 -29.18 -4.61 6.05
CA ASP A 204 -28.23 -3.51 6.10
C ASP A 204 -27.59 -3.26 4.73
N ASN A 205 -27.90 -2.11 4.14
CA ASN A 205 -27.12 -1.60 3.02
C ASN A 205 -25.70 -1.22 3.47
N ILE A 206 -24.78 -1.08 2.52
CA ILE A 206 -23.39 -0.76 2.78
C ILE A 206 -23.20 0.49 3.68
N SER A 207 -24.09 1.50 3.59
CA SER A 207 -24.04 2.70 4.43
C SER A 207 -24.25 2.36 5.91
N GLN A 208 -25.19 1.47 6.19
CA GLN A 208 -25.48 0.98 7.53
C GLN A 208 -24.31 0.16 8.06
N LEU A 209 -23.72 -0.72 7.25
CA LEU A 209 -22.52 -1.48 7.62
C LEU A 209 -21.35 -0.54 7.95
N ILE A 210 -21.08 0.46 7.11
CA ILE A 210 -20.06 1.49 7.34
C ILE A 210 -20.29 2.20 8.68
N ASN A 211 -21.53 2.59 8.98
CA ASN A 211 -21.88 3.27 10.22
C ASN A 211 -21.63 2.41 11.47
N LYS A 212 -21.74 1.07 11.36
CA LYS A 212 -21.54 0.13 12.47
C LYS A 212 -20.06 -0.14 12.77
N ILE A 213 -19.17 0.02 11.78
CA ILE A 213 -17.74 -0.33 11.93
C ILE A 213 -16.79 0.86 11.88
N SER A 214 -17.29 2.08 11.66
CA SER A 214 -16.48 3.28 11.56
C SER A 214 -17.21 4.52 12.11
N THR A 215 -16.44 5.48 12.64
CA THR A 215 -16.97 6.74 13.15
C THR A 215 -16.12 7.92 12.67
N GLY A 216 -16.58 9.16 12.94
CA GLY A 216 -15.80 10.38 12.74
C GLY A 216 -15.23 10.56 11.32
N ALA A 217 -13.94 10.86 11.24
CA ALA A 217 -13.21 11.11 9.99
C ALA A 217 -13.11 9.87 9.10
N LEU A 218 -12.88 8.68 9.67
CA LEU A 218 -12.79 7.42 8.92
C LEU A 218 -14.10 7.12 8.18
N ARG A 219 -15.23 7.26 8.87
CA ARG A 219 -16.57 7.09 8.26
C ARG A 219 -16.80 8.05 7.09
N LYS A 220 -16.41 9.32 7.26
CA LYS A 220 -16.54 10.34 6.21
C LYS A 220 -15.69 9.98 4.98
N LYS A 221 -14.44 9.57 5.19
CA LYS A 221 -13.53 9.14 4.11
C LYS A 221 -14.09 7.94 3.35
N ILE A 222 -14.55 6.89 4.06
CA ILE A 222 -15.14 5.69 3.43
C ILE A 222 -16.34 6.07 2.55
N LYS A 223 -17.29 6.85 3.10
CA LYS A 223 -18.47 7.29 2.35
C LYS A 223 -18.10 8.17 1.16
N HIS A 224 -17.10 9.02 1.31
CA HIS A 224 -16.62 9.86 0.21
C HIS A 224 -16.08 9.02 -0.95
N ILE A 225 -15.21 8.03 -0.69
CA ILE A 225 -14.74 7.15 -1.76
C ILE A 225 -15.92 6.42 -2.40
N TYR A 226 -16.71 5.74 -1.58
CA TYR A 226 -17.75 4.83 -2.05
C TYR A 226 -18.82 5.54 -2.91
N TYR A 227 -19.37 6.65 -2.43
CA TYR A 227 -20.48 7.35 -3.09
C TYR A 227 -20.01 8.41 -4.08
N HIS A 228 -18.88 9.07 -3.84
CA HIS A 228 -18.50 10.25 -4.62
C HIS A 228 -17.26 10.07 -5.50
N LYS A 229 -16.42 9.06 -5.29
CA LYS A 229 -15.25 8.85 -6.14
C LYS A 229 -15.42 7.66 -7.08
N THR A 230 -15.90 6.53 -6.58
CA THR A 230 -16.06 5.31 -7.39
C THR A 230 -17.40 5.22 -8.10
N SER A 231 -18.47 5.87 -7.60
CA SER A 231 -19.81 5.74 -8.18
C SER A 231 -19.94 6.39 -9.56
N PHE A 232 -19.32 7.55 -9.80
CA PHE A 232 -19.44 8.26 -11.08
C PHE A 232 -18.87 7.49 -12.27
N LEU A 233 -17.82 6.69 -12.04
CA LEU A 233 -17.21 5.90 -13.10
C LEU A 233 -18.09 4.72 -13.52
N ILE A 234 -18.71 4.06 -12.53
CA ILE A 234 -19.63 2.93 -12.75
C ILE A 234 -20.86 3.38 -13.55
N HIS A 235 -21.27 4.64 -13.41
CA HIS A 235 -22.35 5.21 -14.20
C HIS A 235 -21.88 5.82 -15.53
N GLY A 236 -20.63 5.62 -15.95
CA GLY A 236 -20.14 6.00 -17.28
C GLY A 236 -19.96 7.51 -17.51
N HIS A 237 -19.84 8.32 -16.44
CA HIS A 237 -19.81 9.78 -16.59
C HIS A 237 -18.41 10.33 -16.93
N LYS A 238 -17.34 9.56 -16.74
CA LYS A 238 -15.95 10.02 -16.95
C LYS A 238 -15.00 8.83 -17.17
N THR A 239 -13.91 9.05 -17.88
CA THR A 239 -12.73 8.17 -17.94
C THR A 239 -11.69 8.56 -16.90
N THR A 240 -10.78 7.63 -16.59
CA THR A 240 -9.76 7.81 -15.55
C THR A 240 -8.36 7.94 -16.15
N THR A 241 -7.56 8.87 -15.63
CA THR A 241 -6.13 8.96 -15.91
C THR A 241 -5.29 8.03 -15.02
N SER A 242 -4.05 7.75 -15.42
CA SER A 242 -3.10 6.98 -14.60
C SER A 242 -2.94 7.55 -13.18
N LYS A 243 -2.78 8.87 -13.08
CA LYS A 243 -2.62 9.57 -11.79
C LYS A 243 -3.83 9.38 -10.88
N GLU A 244 -5.04 9.57 -11.43
CA GLU A 244 -6.30 9.39 -10.69
C GLU A 244 -6.47 7.94 -10.21
N ALA A 245 -6.18 6.94 -11.04
CA ALA A 245 -6.24 5.52 -10.67
C ALA A 245 -5.25 5.15 -9.57
N LYS A 246 -4.02 5.67 -9.65
CA LYS A 246 -2.98 5.47 -8.63
C LYS A 246 -3.43 6.03 -7.29
N GLU A 247 -3.87 7.29 -7.29
CA GLU A 247 -4.33 7.97 -6.08
C GLU A 247 -5.54 7.25 -5.47
N MET A 248 -6.49 6.82 -6.30
CA MET A 248 -7.67 6.08 -5.84
C MET A 248 -7.33 4.75 -5.18
N LEU A 249 -6.43 3.97 -5.80
CA LEU A 249 -6.05 2.67 -5.26
C LEU A 249 -5.25 2.83 -3.97
N GLN A 250 -4.28 3.75 -3.93
CA GLN A 250 -3.53 4.03 -2.71
C GLN A 250 -4.44 4.47 -1.55
N GLU A 251 -5.37 5.40 -1.81
CA GLU A 251 -6.31 5.87 -0.80
C GLU A 251 -7.26 4.75 -0.34
N THR A 252 -7.69 3.87 -1.25
CA THR A 252 -8.52 2.71 -0.92
C THR A 252 -7.78 1.71 -0.03
N LEU A 253 -6.53 1.38 -0.37
CA LEU A 253 -5.71 0.49 0.44
C LEU A 253 -5.50 1.09 1.83
N GLU A 254 -5.17 2.37 1.93
CA GLU A 254 -5.01 3.07 3.22
C GLU A 254 -6.30 3.02 4.05
N ILE A 255 -7.46 3.27 3.45
CA ILE A 255 -8.75 3.20 4.15
C ILE A 255 -9.02 1.79 4.66
N VAL A 256 -8.80 0.76 3.85
CA VAL A 256 -9.01 -0.63 4.29
C VAL A 256 -8.06 -0.95 5.46
N GLN A 257 -6.78 -0.59 5.37
CA GLN A 257 -5.84 -0.75 6.49
C GLN A 257 -6.32 -0.06 7.76
N ASN A 258 -6.84 1.17 7.64
CA ASN A 258 -7.41 1.93 8.75
C ASN A 258 -8.67 1.28 9.32
N VAL A 259 -9.52 0.69 8.48
CA VAL A 259 -10.72 -0.04 8.91
C VAL A 259 -10.34 -1.26 9.74
N TYR A 260 -9.38 -2.07 9.29
CA TYR A 260 -8.88 -3.20 10.09
C TYR A 260 -8.32 -2.71 11.42
N SER A 261 -7.39 -1.74 11.37
CA SER A 261 -6.69 -1.24 12.56
C SER A 261 -7.64 -0.64 13.60
N TYR A 262 -8.62 0.16 13.16
CA TYR A 262 -9.62 0.79 14.04
C TYR A 262 -10.48 -0.26 14.75
N ASN A 263 -10.71 -1.41 14.13
CA ASN A 263 -11.55 -2.47 14.68
C ASN A 263 -10.76 -3.51 15.48
N GLY A 264 -9.46 -3.27 15.72
CA GLY A 264 -8.59 -4.15 16.53
C GLY A 264 -7.98 -5.32 15.75
N PHE A 265 -7.88 -5.18 14.44
CA PHE A 265 -7.46 -6.22 13.51
C PHE A 265 -6.32 -5.72 12.60
#